data_AF-A0AAW2P118-F1
#
_entry.id   AF-A0AAW2P118-F1
#
_cell.length_a   1.000
_cell.length_b   1.000
_cell.length_c   1.000
_cell.angle_alpha   90.00
_cell.angle_beta   90.00
_cell.angle_gamma   90.00
#
_symmetry.space_group_name_H-M   'P 1'
#
loop_
_entity.id
_entity.type
_entity.pdbx_description
1 polymer ?
#
loop_
_entity_poly.entity_id
_entity_poly.type
_entity_poly.pdbx_seq_one_letter_code
_entity_poly.pdbx_strand_id
1 'polypeptide(L)'
;MEKRPVGRTEPLISNVMWRNLLAQALYQIAVLLILQFKGESILGVSKTVNDTLIFNTFVLCQVFNEFNARKLEKKNVFEGIHRNKLFLGIIVVTVVLQVVMVEFLKKFADTERLTWSQWGVCIGIAAASWPIGWVVKFIPVPERPFTSYLRLKNLRGL
;
A
#
# COMPACT_ATOMS: atom_id res chain seq x y z
N MET A 1 29.58 1.22 0.10
CA MET A 1 29.07 2.03 1.22
C MET A 1 29.13 3.48 0.75
N GLU A 2 28.02 4.05 0.27
CA GLU A 2 27.98 5.39 -0.35
C GLU A 2 27.11 6.40 0.42
N LYS A 3 26.31 5.96 1.40
CA LYS A 3 25.50 6.87 2.22
C LYS A 3 26.27 7.33 3.45
N ARG A 4 26.20 8.64 3.71
CA ARG A 4 26.72 9.27 4.93
C ARG A 4 26.01 8.71 6.17
N PRO A 5 26.68 8.62 7.32
CA PRO A 5 26.06 8.16 8.55
C PRO A 5 24.90 9.07 8.95
N VAL A 6 23.80 8.46 9.39
CA VAL A 6 22.59 9.17 9.81
C VAL A 6 22.82 9.91 11.14
N GLY A 7 22.39 11.16 11.22
CA GLY A 7 22.52 11.99 12.41
C GLY A 7 21.45 11.69 13.46
N ARG A 8 21.78 11.80 14.76
CA ARG A 8 20.83 11.56 15.88
C ARG A 8 19.59 12.46 15.85
N THR A 9 19.67 13.60 15.17
CA THR A 9 18.60 14.60 15.04
C THR A 9 17.91 14.58 13.67
N GLU A 10 18.26 13.63 12.79
CA GLU A 10 17.58 13.48 11.51
C GLU A 10 16.20 12.84 11.69
N PRO A 11 15.19 13.27 10.92
CA PRO A 11 13.85 12.74 11.04
C PRO A 11 13.77 11.30 10.52
N LEU A 12 13.04 10.45 11.25
CA LEU A 12 12.82 9.03 10.91
C LEU A 12 12.13 8.86 9.55
N ILE A 13 11.20 9.76 9.22
CA ILE A 13 10.48 9.77 7.94
C ILE A 13 11.16 10.78 7.01
N SER A 14 11.90 10.26 6.04
CA SER A 14 12.50 11.07 4.96
C SER A 14 11.43 11.62 4.02
N ASN A 15 11.74 12.67 3.27
CA ASN A 15 10.79 13.18 2.28
C ASN A 15 10.47 12.17 1.17
N VAL A 16 11.44 11.31 0.83
CA VAL A 16 11.22 10.23 -0.12
C VAL A 16 10.16 9.25 0.41
N MET A 17 10.19 8.97 1.72
CA MET A 17 9.14 8.18 2.38
C MET A 17 7.81 8.91 2.35
N TRP A 18 7.77 10.22 2.66
CA TRP A 18 6.53 11.01 2.59
C TRP A 18 5.90 11.00 1.21
N ARG A 19 6.70 11.21 0.15
CA ARG A 19 6.20 11.14 -1.23
C ARG A 19 5.56 9.78 -1.53
N ASN A 20 6.26 8.69 -1.20
CA ASN A 20 5.75 7.35 -1.48
C ASN A 20 4.50 7.03 -0.61
N LEU A 21 4.50 7.43 0.66
CA LEU A 21 3.40 7.22 1.59
C LEU A 21 2.15 7.98 1.14
N LEU A 22 2.28 9.27 0.82
CA LEU A 22 1.16 10.11 0.39
C LEU A 22 0.56 9.59 -0.92
N ALA A 23 1.39 9.21 -1.89
CA ALA A 23 0.88 8.71 -3.16
C ALA A 23 0.13 7.39 -3.01
N GLN A 24 0.67 6.45 -2.21
CA GLN A 24 0.00 5.17 -1.94
C GLN A 24 -1.27 5.36 -1.11
N ALA A 25 -1.26 6.24 -0.10
CA ALA A 25 -2.44 6.54 0.71
C ALA A 25 -3.55 7.19 -0.14
N LEU A 26 -3.22 8.18 -0.98
CA LEU A 26 -4.19 8.81 -1.88
C LEU A 26 -4.78 7.80 -2.87
N TYR A 27 -3.95 6.93 -3.44
CA TYR A 27 -4.40 5.86 -4.32
C TYR A 27 -5.38 4.91 -3.61
N GLN A 28 -5.00 4.40 -2.43
CA GLN A 28 -5.85 3.48 -1.67
C GLN A 28 -7.16 4.14 -1.26
N ILE A 29 -7.13 5.39 -0.77
CA ILE A 29 -8.34 6.14 -0.41
C ILE A 29 -9.24 6.31 -1.63
N ALA A 30 -8.70 6.73 -2.78
CA ALA A 30 -9.49 6.93 -3.99
C ALA A 30 -10.16 5.61 -4.45
N VAL A 31 -9.42 4.51 -4.48
CA VAL A 31 -9.94 3.19 -4.85
C VAL A 31 -11.04 2.73 -3.90
N LEU A 32 -10.80 2.80 -2.59
CA LEU A 32 -11.79 2.34 -1.61
C LEU A 32 -13.05 3.21 -1.63
N LEU A 33 -12.92 4.52 -1.81
CA LEU A 33 -14.09 5.40 -1.96
C LEU A 33 -14.89 5.08 -3.24
N ILE A 34 -14.20 4.80 -4.35
CA ILE A 34 -14.87 4.39 -5.59
C ILE A 34 -15.64 3.08 -5.38
N LEU A 35 -15.03 2.08 -4.73
CA LEU A 35 -15.71 0.82 -4.42
C LEU A 35 -16.84 1.02 -3.41
N GLN A 36 -16.66 1.87 -2.41
CA GLN A 36 -17.68 2.15 -1.38
C GLN A 36 -18.94 2.80 -1.95
N PHE A 37 -18.78 3.77 -2.86
CA PHE A 37 -19.93 4.53 -3.38
C PHE A 37 -20.46 4.00 -4.71
N LYS A 38 -19.62 3.36 -5.52
CA LYS A 38 -19.97 2.91 -6.87
C LYS A 38 -19.68 1.44 -7.14
N GLY A 39 -19.12 0.69 -6.19
CA GLY A 39 -18.74 -0.72 -6.40
C GLY A 39 -19.92 -1.61 -6.80
N GLU A 40 -21.07 -1.47 -6.15
CA GLU A 40 -22.29 -2.23 -6.49
C GLU A 40 -22.71 -2.01 -7.94
N SER A 41 -22.69 -0.75 -8.42
CA SER A 41 -23.10 -0.40 -9.78
C SER A 41 -22.04 -0.72 -10.83
N ILE A 42 -20.76 -0.64 -10.50
CA ILE A 42 -19.64 -0.91 -11.44
C ILE A 42 -19.46 -2.41 -11.63
N LEU A 43 -19.59 -3.20 -10.57
CA LEU A 43 -19.32 -4.63 -10.56
C LEU A 43 -20.59 -5.48 -10.65
N GLY A 44 -21.77 -4.88 -10.50
CA GLY A 44 -23.06 -5.58 -10.58
C GLY A 44 -23.25 -6.60 -9.46
N VAL A 45 -22.79 -6.27 -8.24
CA VAL A 45 -22.77 -7.18 -7.08
C VAL A 45 -23.68 -6.68 -5.96
N SER A 46 -24.10 -7.59 -5.07
CA SER A 46 -24.82 -7.21 -3.85
C SER A 46 -23.92 -6.41 -2.90
N LYS A 47 -24.55 -5.62 -2.02
CA LYS A 47 -23.86 -4.83 -0.99
C LYS A 47 -22.90 -5.65 -0.13
N THR A 48 -23.32 -6.81 0.37
CA THR A 48 -22.48 -7.70 1.20
C THR A 48 -21.24 -8.21 0.47
N VAL A 49 -21.39 -8.53 -0.82
CA VAL A 49 -20.25 -8.92 -1.68
C VAL A 49 -19.35 -7.72 -1.93
N ASN A 50 -19.92 -6.52 -2.14
CA ASN A 50 -19.14 -5.29 -2.29
C ASN A 50 -18.34 -4.95 -1.04
N ASP A 51 -18.90 -5.10 0.15
CA ASP A 51 -18.19 -4.89 1.43
C ASP A 51 -17.00 -5.86 1.55
N THR A 52 -17.18 -7.11 1.12
CA THR A 52 -16.09 -8.10 1.07
C THR A 52 -15.03 -7.74 0.02
N LEU A 53 -15.45 -7.23 -1.15
CA LEU A 53 -14.54 -6.76 -2.19
C LEU A 53 -13.71 -5.56 -1.71
N ILE A 54 -14.31 -4.63 -0.98
CA ILE A 54 -13.62 -3.48 -0.37
C ILE A 54 -12.56 -3.98 0.61
N PHE A 55 -12.94 -4.86 1.53
CA PHE A 55 -12.02 -5.46 2.50
C PHE A 55 -10.88 -6.21 1.81
N ASN A 56 -11.20 -7.11 0.87
CA ASN A 56 -10.19 -7.91 0.17
C ASN A 56 -9.24 -7.04 -0.66
N THR A 57 -9.76 -6.02 -1.34
CA THR A 57 -8.96 -5.05 -2.09
C THR A 57 -8.05 -4.26 -1.16
N PHE A 58 -8.54 -3.84 0.02
CA PHE A 58 -7.72 -3.16 1.01
C PHE A 58 -6.55 -4.01 1.48
N VAL A 59 -6.79 -5.28 1.87
CA VAL A 59 -5.72 -6.17 2.35
C VAL A 59 -4.72 -6.45 1.23
N LEU A 60 -5.18 -6.76 0.02
CA LEU A 60 -4.30 -6.96 -1.12
C LEU A 60 -3.47 -5.70 -1.42
N CYS A 61 -4.07 -4.51 -1.38
CA CYS A 61 -3.33 -3.26 -1.51
C CYS A 61 -2.21 -3.12 -0.46
N GLN A 62 -2.40 -3.61 0.77
CA GLN A 62 -1.33 -3.62 1.79
C GLN A 62 -0.21 -4.59 1.43
N VAL A 63 -0.54 -5.80 0.98
CA VAL A 63 0.43 -6.79 0.51
C VAL A 63 1.27 -6.20 -0.62
N PHE A 64 0.65 -5.59 -1.63
CA PHE A 64 1.36 -4.97 -2.76
C PHE A 64 2.18 -3.75 -2.34
N ASN A 65 1.68 -2.94 -1.41
CA ASN A 65 2.41 -1.81 -0.85
C ASN A 65 3.68 -2.25 -0.08
N GLU A 66 3.68 -3.44 0.53
CA GLU A 66 4.86 -3.99 1.20
C GLU A 66 6.06 -4.13 0.24
N PHE A 67 5.81 -4.56 -1.00
CA PHE A 67 6.83 -4.59 -2.05
C PHE A 67 7.34 -3.19 -2.41
N ASN A 68 6.43 -2.21 -2.52
CA ASN A 68 6.80 -0.82 -2.80
C ASN A 68 7.64 -0.20 -1.66
N ALA A 69 7.30 -0.52 -0.41
CA ALA A 69 7.99 -0.04 0.79
C ALA A 69 9.38 -0.67 0.98
N ARG A 70 9.61 -1.90 0.48
CA ARG A 70 10.89 -2.61 0.57
C ARG A 70 12.08 -1.83 0.02
N LYS A 71 11.87 -1.05 -1.05
CA LYS A 71 12.90 -0.19 -1.67
C LYS A 71 12.30 1.16 -2.04
N LEU A 72 12.53 2.14 -1.16
CA LEU A 72 11.94 3.48 -1.26
C LEU A 72 12.52 4.32 -2.40
N GLU A 73 13.85 4.27 -2.61
CA GLU A 73 14.56 5.04 -3.64
C GLU A 73 14.84 4.26 -4.92
N LYS A 74 15.06 2.94 -4.82
CA LYS A 74 15.37 2.13 -6.00
C LYS A 74 14.13 1.96 -6.88
N LYS A 75 14.31 2.10 -8.19
CA LYS A 75 13.25 1.92 -9.20
C LYS A 75 12.79 0.46 -9.27
N ASN A 76 13.70 -0.50 -9.11
CA ASN A 76 13.37 -1.93 -9.14
C ASN A 76 13.06 -2.45 -7.72
N VAL A 77 11.76 -2.64 -7.42
CA VAL A 77 11.29 -3.18 -6.14
C VAL A 77 11.51 -4.70 -6.01
N PHE A 78 11.62 -5.39 -7.15
CA PHE A 78 11.85 -6.83 -7.22
C PHE A 78 13.32 -7.23 -7.09
N GLU A 79 14.23 -6.26 -7.14
CA GLU A 79 15.67 -6.52 -7.02
C GLU A 79 15.99 -7.27 -5.72
N GLY A 80 16.57 -8.46 -5.85
CA GLY A 80 16.96 -9.31 -4.72
C GLY A 80 15.80 -9.84 -3.90
N ILE A 81 14.57 -9.90 -4.42
CA ILE A 81 13.41 -10.43 -3.67
C ILE A 81 13.63 -11.86 -3.20
N HIS A 82 14.12 -12.73 -4.07
CA HIS A 82 14.40 -14.13 -3.75
C HIS A 82 15.53 -14.34 -2.74
N ARG A 83 16.37 -13.32 -2.51
CA ARG A 83 17.43 -13.39 -1.48
C ARG A 83 16.89 -13.19 -0.07
N ASN A 84 15.75 -12.51 0.09
CA ASN A 84 15.12 -12.31 1.39
C ASN A 84 13.99 -13.32 1.60
N LYS A 85 14.34 -14.52 2.09
CA LYS A 85 13.37 -15.60 2.36
C LYS A 85 12.34 -15.23 3.43
N LEU A 86 12.70 -14.40 4.42
CA LEU A 86 11.76 -13.94 5.45
C LEU A 86 10.67 -13.06 4.84
N PHE A 87 11.04 -12.13 3.96
CA PHE A 87 10.08 -11.29 3.24
C PHE A 87 9.11 -12.14 2.43
N LEU A 88 9.63 -13.12 1.67
CA LEU A 88 8.77 -14.02 0.89
C LEU A 88 7.85 -14.85 1.80
N GLY A 89 8.36 -15.32 2.94
CA GLY A 89 7.56 -16.04 3.94
C GLY A 89 6.40 -15.21 4.48
N ILE A 90 6.64 -13.95 4.84
CA ILE A 90 5.60 -13.03 5.32
C ILE A 90 4.52 -12.83 4.26
N ILE A 91 4.90 -12.56 3.01
CA ILE A 91 3.94 -12.38 1.90
C ILE A 91 3.11 -13.64 1.66
N VAL A 92 3.73 -14.83 1.67
CA VAL A 92 3.00 -16.10 1.47
C VAL A 92 2.02 -16.32 2.62
N VAL A 93 2.45 -16.12 3.87
CA VAL A 93 1.59 -16.28 5.04
C VAL A 93 0.41 -15.30 5.00
N THR A 94 0.64 -14.03 4.67
CA THR A 94 -0.43 -13.02 4.60
C THR A 94 -1.44 -13.35 3.51
N VAL A 95 -0.99 -13.76 2.31
CA VAL A 95 -1.90 -14.15 1.22
C VAL A 95 -2.69 -15.42 1.57
N VAL A 96 -2.06 -16.43 2.17
CA VAL A 96 -2.76 -17.66 2.59
C VAL A 96 -3.80 -17.35 3.65
N LEU A 97 -3.44 -16.58 4.68
CA LEU A 97 -4.38 -16.16 5.71
C LEU A 97 -5.53 -15.35 5.12
N GLN A 98 -5.26 -14.50 4.12
CA GLN A 98 -6.29 -13.71 3.44
C GLN A 98 -7.28 -14.59 2.67
N VAL A 99 -6.79 -15.59 1.93
CA VAL A 99 -7.66 -16.55 1.24
C VAL A 99 -8.51 -17.34 2.24
N VAL A 100 -7.90 -17.81 3.34
CA VAL A 100 -8.62 -18.52 4.39
C VAL A 100 -9.71 -17.62 5.00
N MET A 101 -9.39 -16.35 5.24
CA MET A 101 -10.33 -15.38 5.80
C MET A 101 -11.55 -15.16 4.90
N VAL A 102 -11.33 -14.90 3.62
CA VAL A 102 -12.41 -14.59 2.67
C VAL A 102 -13.26 -15.82 2.33
N GLU A 103 -12.64 -17.00 2.20
CA GLU A 103 -13.36 -18.20 1.72
C GLU A 103 -14.02 -19.02 2.84
N PHE A 104 -13.47 -18.99 4.07
CA PHE A 104 -13.88 -19.87 5.16
C PHE A 104 -14.37 -19.14 6.42
N LEU A 105 -14.00 -17.88 6.65
CA LEU A 105 -14.36 -17.14 7.87
C LEU A 105 -15.57 -16.21 7.69
N LYS A 106 -16.53 -16.58 6.82
CA LYS A 106 -17.75 -15.80 6.53
C LYS A 106 -18.43 -15.23 7.77
N LYS A 107 -18.71 -16.09 8.77
CA LYS A 107 -19.46 -15.74 9.99
C LYS A 107 -18.66 -14.90 10.99
N PHE A 108 -17.33 -14.95 10.93
CA PHE A 108 -16.46 -14.20 11.83
C PHE A 108 -16.06 -12.83 11.26
N ALA A 109 -15.89 -12.76 9.94
CA ALA A 109 -15.45 -11.55 9.24
C ALA A 109 -16.59 -10.82 8.51
N ASP A 110 -17.82 -11.32 8.60
CA ASP A 110 -19.00 -10.83 7.87
C ASP A 110 -18.73 -10.72 6.35
N THR A 111 -18.03 -11.74 5.82
CA THR A 111 -17.59 -11.80 4.43
C THR A 111 -18.41 -12.79 3.61
N GLU A 112 -18.56 -12.48 2.33
CA GLU A 112 -19.13 -13.38 1.33
C GLU A 112 -18.06 -14.02 0.46
N ARG A 113 -18.33 -15.22 -0.02
CA ARG A 113 -17.38 -15.92 -0.90
C ARG A 113 -17.26 -15.16 -2.21
N LEU A 114 -16.02 -14.85 -2.59
CA LEU A 114 -15.74 -14.15 -3.83
C LEU A 114 -15.58 -15.16 -4.97
N THR A 115 -16.14 -14.82 -6.12
CA THR A 115 -15.87 -15.57 -7.35
C THR A 115 -14.43 -15.34 -7.82
N TRP A 116 -13.88 -16.26 -8.62
CA TRP A 116 -12.55 -16.09 -9.21
C TRP A 116 -12.41 -14.80 -10.05
N SER A 117 -13.50 -14.37 -10.69
CA SER A 117 -13.53 -13.09 -11.43
C SER A 117 -13.38 -11.90 -10.49
N GLN A 118 -14.09 -11.90 -9.36
CA GLN A 118 -14.01 -10.85 -8.33
C GLN A 118 -12.63 -10.79 -7.67
N TRP A 119 -12.04 -11.95 -7.37
CA TRP A 119 -10.65 -12.05 -6.93
C TRP A 119 -9.69 -11.43 -7.95
N GLY A 120 -9.88 -11.74 -9.24
CA GLY A 120 -9.08 -11.15 -10.32
C GLY A 120 -9.18 -9.62 -10.35
N VAL A 121 -10.37 -9.06 -10.14
CA VAL A 121 -10.57 -7.60 -10.04
C VAL A 121 -9.82 -7.02 -8.84
N CYS A 122 -9.95 -7.61 -7.65
CA CYS A 122 -9.24 -7.13 -6.46
C CYS A 122 -7.72 -7.17 -6.64
N ILE A 123 -7.20 -8.28 -7.20
CA ILE A 123 -5.77 -8.42 -7.50
C ILE A 123 -5.33 -7.40 -8.54
N GLY A 124 -6.12 -7.19 -9.60
CA GLY A 124 -5.81 -6.21 -10.65
C GLY A 124 -5.75 -4.78 -10.12
N ILE A 125 -6.70 -4.42 -9.25
CA ILE A 125 -6.68 -3.13 -8.54
C ILE A 125 -5.41 -3.05 -7.69
N ALA A 126 -5.17 -4.01 -6.79
CA ALA A 126 -3.98 -3.98 -5.93
C ALA A 126 -2.66 -3.93 -6.73
N ALA A 127 -2.58 -4.63 -7.86
CA ALA A 127 -1.43 -4.63 -8.76
C ALA A 127 -1.16 -3.27 -9.41
N ALA A 128 -2.18 -2.42 -9.60
CA ALA A 128 -2.01 -1.06 -10.11
C ALA A 128 -1.21 -0.16 -9.13
N SER A 129 -1.08 -0.54 -7.86
CA SER A 129 -0.22 0.18 -6.90
C SER A 129 1.27 0.12 -7.25
N TRP A 130 1.74 -0.92 -7.97
CA TRP A 130 3.13 -1.06 -8.42
C TRP A 130 3.52 -0.04 -9.50
N PRO A 131 2.82 0.07 -10.65
CA PRO A 131 3.14 1.09 -11.64
C PRO A 131 2.97 2.50 -11.07
N ILE A 132 1.98 2.75 -10.22
CA ILE A 132 1.83 4.04 -9.53
C ILE A 132 3.06 4.32 -8.66
N GLY A 133 3.47 3.35 -7.84
CA GLY A 133 4.68 3.48 -7.00
C GLY A 133 5.95 3.71 -7.82
N TRP A 134 6.05 3.11 -9.01
CA TRP A 134 7.15 3.33 -9.94
C TRP A 134 7.11 4.74 -10.55
N VAL A 135 5.94 5.23 -11.00
CA VAL A 135 5.76 6.59 -11.54
C VAL A 135 6.06 7.66 -10.50
N VAL A 136 5.59 7.48 -9.27
CA VAL A 136 5.82 8.43 -8.16
C VAL A 136 7.32 8.60 -7.88
N LYS A 137 8.14 7.57 -8.12
CA LYS A 137 9.59 7.65 -7.92
C LYS A 137 10.29 8.63 -8.89
N PHE A 138 9.65 9.07 -9.97
CA PHE A 138 10.17 10.10 -10.87
C PHE A 138 10.00 11.52 -10.34
N ILE A 139 9.10 11.74 -9.37
CA ILE A 139 8.86 13.07 -8.82
C ILE A 139 10.05 13.42 -7.91
N PRO A 140 10.85 14.45 -8.24
CA PRO A 140 11.98 14.85 -7.41
C PRO A 140 11.46 15.38 -6.07
N VAL A 141 12.23 15.11 -5.01
CA VAL A 141 11.83 15.45 -3.66
C VAL A 141 12.87 16.40 -3.06
N PRO A 142 12.46 17.50 -2.40
CA PRO A 142 13.39 18.40 -1.75
C PRO A 142 14.30 17.68 -0.76
N GLU A 143 15.57 18.10 -0.67
CA GLU A 143 16.55 17.50 0.23
C GLU A 143 16.22 17.75 1.72
N ARG A 144 15.51 18.84 2.03
CA ARG A 144 15.18 19.24 3.40
C ARG A 144 13.88 18.60 3.89
N PRO A 145 13.90 17.81 4.98
CA PRO A 145 12.70 17.16 5.50
C PRO A 145 11.56 18.15 5.74
N PHE A 146 10.34 17.82 5.30
CA PHE A 146 9.15 18.65 5.53
C PHE A 146 8.91 18.89 7.03
N THR A 147 9.20 17.89 7.86
CA THR A 147 9.15 17.98 9.33
C THR A 147 10.13 19.02 9.89
N SER A 148 11.28 19.25 9.24
CA SER A 148 12.21 20.31 9.61
C SER A 148 11.62 21.70 9.35
N TYR A 149 10.82 21.88 8.29
CA TYR A 149 10.11 23.15 8.04
C TYR A 149 9.06 23.44 9.12
N LEU A 150 8.28 22.45 9.52
CA LEU A 150 7.32 22.58 10.62
C LEU A 150 8.01 22.91 11.95
N ARG A 151 9.16 22.27 12.24
CA ARG A 151 9.95 22.54 13.44
C ARG A 151 10.56 23.94 13.45
N LEU A 152 11.05 24.42 12.31
CA LEU A 152 11.58 25.79 12.15
C LEU A 152 10.48 26.85 12.28
N LYS A 153 9.27 26.57 11.80
CA LYS A 153 8.12 27.48 11.97
C LYS A 153 7.70 27.60 13.44
N ASN A 154 7.70 26.48 14.19
CA ASN A 154 7.42 26.50 15.64
C ASN A 154 8.52 27.22 16.46
N LEU A 155 9.77 27.22 15.98
CA LEU A 155 10.89 27.93 16.63
C LEU A 155 10.94 29.43 16.30
N ARG A 156 10.33 29.87 15.18
CA ARG A 156 10.26 31.29 14.77
C ARG A 156 8.94 31.98 15.12
N GLY A 157 8.04 31.28 15.80
CA GLY A 157 6.75 31.80 16.30
C GLY A 157 6.81 32.29 17.76
N LEU A 158 8.01 32.57 18.26
CA LEU A 158 8.30 33.25 19.54
C LEU A 158 9.06 34.54 19.23
#